data_AF-X0XZC7-F1
#
_entry.id   AF-X0XZC7-F1
#
_cell.length_a   1.000
_cell.length_b   1.000
_cell.length_c   1.000
_cell.angle_alpha   90.00
_cell.angle_beta   90.00
_cell.angle_gamma   90.00
#
_symmetry.space_group_name_H-M   'P 1'
#
loop_
_entity.id
_entity.type
_entity.pdbx_description
1 polymer ?
#
loop_
_entity_poly.entity_id
_entity_poly.type
_entity_poly.pdbx_seq_one_letter_code
_entity_poly.pdbx_strand_id
1 'polypeptide(L)' 'MCESSSGEIHPQLRPRRLLAAYASGAFPMPDPDEESEIHWFSPDPRGVMPLDERFHIPRRLGRKIAVGGFV' A
#
# COMPACT_ATOMS: atom_id res chain seq x y z
N MET A 1 -33.27 6.71 6.30
CA MET A 1 -32.28 6.79 7.40
C MET A 1 -30.91 6.52 6.78
N CYS A 2 -30.21 7.58 6.36
CA CYS A 2 -28.78 7.51 6.05
C CYS A 2 -28.06 7.88 7.34
N GLU A 3 -27.59 6.88 8.08
CA GLU A 3 -26.72 7.15 9.20
C GLU A 3 -25.33 7.45 8.62
N SER A 4 -24.98 8.73 8.68
CA SER A 4 -23.65 9.21 8.37
C SER A 4 -22.70 8.63 9.41
N SER A 5 -22.08 7.48 9.14
CA SER A 5 -21.03 6.94 10.01
C SER A 5 -19.78 7.80 9.90
N SER A 6 -19.59 8.58 10.94
CA SER A 6 -18.45 9.46 11.14
C SER A 6 -17.26 8.61 11.63
N GLY A 7 -16.19 8.51 10.84
CA GLY A 7 -14.82 8.43 11.36
C GLY A 7 -14.40 7.27 12.28
N GLU A 8 -15.03 6.09 12.22
CA GLU A 8 -14.52 4.93 12.97
C GLU A 8 -13.30 4.31 12.26
N ILE A 9 -12.12 4.52 12.85
CA ILE A 9 -10.90 3.80 12.46
C ILE A 9 -11.11 2.32 12.81
N HIS A 10 -11.08 1.46 11.78
CA HIS A 10 -11.13 0.00 11.96
C HIS A 10 -10.18 -0.42 13.11
N PRO A 11 -10.62 -1.21 14.11
CA PRO A 11 -9.82 -1.49 15.31
C PRO A 11 -8.42 -2.04 15.04
N GLN A 12 -8.23 -2.71 13.90
CA GLN A 12 -6.93 -3.20 13.47
C GLN A 12 -6.04 -2.11 12.85
N LEU A 13 -6.62 -1.06 12.24
CA LEU A 13 -5.91 0.05 11.60
C LEU A 13 -5.61 1.23 12.55
N ARG A 14 -5.67 1.02 13.87
CA ARG A 14 -5.27 2.05 14.84
C ARG A 14 -3.81 2.48 14.60
N PRO A 15 -3.48 3.78 14.62
CA PRO A 15 -2.16 4.27 14.21
C PRO A 15 -0.97 3.54 14.85
N ARG A 16 -1.02 3.30 16.16
CA ARG A 16 0.05 2.60 16.89
C ARG A 16 0.28 1.17 16.38
N ARG A 17 -0.80 0.43 16.10
CA ARG A 17 -0.73 -0.95 15.60
C ARG A 17 -0.23 -0.96 14.16
N LEU A 18 -0.72 -0.05 13.33
CA LEU A 18 -0.29 0.09 11.94
C LEU A 18 1.21 0.35 11.84
N LEU A 19 1.73 1.32 12.61
CA LEU A 19 3.15 1.63 12.63
C LEU A 19 3.99 0.44 13.13
N ALA A 20 3.54 -0.27 14.17
CA ALA A 20 4.23 -1.45 14.68
C ALA A 20 4.29 -2.58 13.62
N ALA A 21 3.21 -2.81 12.89
CA ALA A 21 3.16 -3.81 11.83
C ALA A 21 4.07 -3.47 10.65
N TYR A 22 4.05 -2.22 10.16
CA TYR A 22 4.97 -1.78 9.10
C TYR A 22 6.44 -1.91 9.53
N ALA A 23 6.75 -1.58 10.80
CA ALA A 23 8.09 -1.72 11.34
C ALA A 23 8.54 -3.20 11.43
N SER A 24 7.61 -4.14 11.59
CA SER A 24 7.88 -5.59 11.55
C SER A 24 7.77 -6.19 10.15
N GLY A 25 7.60 -5.38 9.10
CA GLY A 25 7.46 -5.85 7.73
C GLY A 25 6.06 -6.35 7.34
N ALA A 26 5.05 -6.25 8.20
CA ALA A 26 3.69 -6.64 7.89
C ALA A 26 2.86 -5.47 7.33
N PHE A 27 1.93 -5.75 6.41
CA PHE A 27 1.00 -4.74 5.88
C PHE A 27 -0.45 -5.26 5.85
N PRO A 28 -1.45 -4.39 6.08
CA PRO A 28 -2.84 -4.79 6.02
C PRO A 28 -3.30 -4.91 4.57
N MET A 29 -4.02 -5.99 4.23
CA MET A 29 -4.69 -6.14 2.94
C MET A 29 -6.03 -6.86 3.17
N PRO A 30 -7.11 -6.43 2.49
CA PRO A 30 -8.38 -7.16 2.54
C PRO A 30 -8.25 -8.49 1.78
N ASP A 31 -8.96 -9.52 2.24
CA ASP A 31 -9.14 -10.74 1.46
C ASP A 31 -10.32 -10.53 0.49
N PRO A 32 -10.14 -10.75 -0.84
CA PRO A 32 -11.23 -10.60 -1.80
C PRO A 32 -12.40 -11.56 -1.54
N ASP A 33 -12.18 -12.68 -0.84
CA ASP A 33 -13.21 -13.66 -0.50
C ASP A 33 -13.93 -13.31 0.83
N GLU A 34 -13.45 -12.32 1.60
CA GLU A 34 -14.02 -11.89 2.88
C GLU A 34 -14.33 -10.39 2.86
N GLU A 35 -15.60 -10.02 2.58
CA GLU A 35 -16.07 -8.63 2.34
C GLU A 35 -15.89 -7.63 3.50
N SER A 36 -15.29 -8.01 4.63
CA SER A 36 -15.11 -7.09 5.78
C SER A 36 -13.92 -7.38 6.67
N GLU A 37 -13.01 -8.27 6.29
CA GLU A 37 -11.85 -8.63 7.12
C GLU A 37 -10.54 -8.09 6.53
N ILE A 38 -9.69 -7.55 7.42
CA ILE A 38 -8.34 -7.12 7.08
C ILE A 38 -7.37 -8.11 7.68
N HIS A 39 -6.50 -8.66 6.85
CA HIS A 39 -5.44 -9.56 7.28
C HIS A 39 -4.08 -8.86 7.22
N TRP A 40 -3.14 -9.32 8.06
CA TRP A 40 -1.77 -8.82 8.09
C TRP A 40 -0.84 -9.74 7.30
N PHE A 41 -0.27 -9.23 6.21
CA PHE A 41 0.58 -10.01 5.31
C PHE A 41 2.06 -9.71 5.53
N SER A 42 2.87 -10.77 5.62
CA SER A 42 4.33 -10.71 5.61
C SER A 42 4.88 -11.77 4.66
N PRO A 43 4.77 -11.56 3.33
CA PRO A 43 5.10 -12.58 2.34
C PRO A 43 6.60 -12.85 2.28
N ASP A 44 6.92 -14.12 2.05
CA ASP A 44 8.26 -14.62 1.74
C ASP A 44 8.18 -15.51 0.47
N PRO A 45 8.76 -15.10 -0.68
CA PRO A 45 9.61 -13.93 -0.87
C PRO A 45 8.87 -12.59 -0.89
N ARG A 46 9.56 -11.52 -0.47
CA ARG A 46 9.04 -10.14 -0.53
C ARG A 46 9.38 -9.47 -1.86
N GLY A 47 8.37 -8.88 -2.51
CA GLY A 47 8.59 -8.02 -3.69
C GLY A 47 9.25 -6.70 -3.31
N VAL A 48 10.55 -6.55 -3.58
CA VAL A 48 11.31 -5.33 -3.34
C VAL A 48 11.71 -4.71 -4.68
N MET A 49 11.40 -3.42 -4.85
CA MET A 49 11.80 -2.65 -6.03
C MET A 49 13.13 -1.93 -5.75
N PRO A 50 14.23 -2.25 -6.46
CA PRO A 50 15.48 -1.55 -6.28
C PRO A 50 15.36 -0.10 -6.79
N LEU A 51 15.86 0.86 -6.01
CA LEU A 51 15.86 2.30 -6.35
C LEU A 51 17.25 2.81 -6.78
N ASP A 52 18.19 1.90 -6.99
CA ASP A 52 19.52 2.18 -7.52
C ASP A 52 19.54 2.06 -9.06
N GLU A 53 20.72 1.84 -9.63
CA GLU A 53 20.93 1.67 -11.07
C GLU A 53 20.11 0.54 -11.71
N ARG A 54 19.54 -0.38 -10.92
CA ARG A 54 18.68 -1.47 -11.43
C ARG A 54 17.23 -1.02 -11.71
N PHE A 55 16.83 0.17 -11.29
CA PHE A 55 15.48 0.66 -11.56
C PHE A 55 15.27 0.92 -13.06
N HIS A 56 14.40 0.14 -13.69
CA HIS A 56 14.15 0.25 -15.13
C HIS A 56 13.08 1.31 -15.45
N ILE A 57 13.47 2.37 -16.16
CA ILE A 57 12.55 3.35 -16.73
C ILE A 57 12.46 3.11 -18.25
N PRO A 58 11.28 2.75 -18.79
CA PRO A 58 11.08 2.64 -20.22
C PRO A 58 11.39 3.97 -20.93
N ARG A 59 12.12 3.93 -22.05
CA ARG A 59 12.57 5.12 -22.79
C ARG A 59 11.46 6.15 -23.06
N ARG A 60 10.25 5.70 -23.42
CA ARG A 60 9.11 6.59 -23.69
C ARG A 60 8.61 7.28 -22.40
N LEU A 61 8.55 6.54 -21.30
CA LEU A 61 8.17 7.08 -19.99
C LEU A 61 9.20 8.12 -19.52
N GLY A 62 10.50 7.82 -19.66
CA GLY A 62 11.57 8.76 -19.32
C GLY A 62 11.47 10.08 -20.08
N ARG A 63 11.19 10.03 -21.39
CA ARG A 63 10.95 11.25 -22.19
C ARG A 63 9.74 12.05 -21.72
N LYS A 64 8.64 11.37 -21.35
CA LYS A 64 7.40 12.02 -20.88
C LYS A 64 7.60 12.71 -19.52
N ILE A 65 8.27 12.04 -18.59
CA ILE A 65 8.59 12.59 -17.26
C ILE A 65 9.56 13.78 -17.36
N ALA A 66 10.57 13.71 -18.25
CA ALA A 66 11.54 14.78 -18.44
C ALA A 66 10.94 16.12 -18.87
N VAL A 67 9.75 16.12 -19.48
CA VAL A 67 9.01 17.33 -19.87
C VAL A 67 7.89 17.69 -18.90
N GLY A 68 7.80 17.02 -17.74
CA GLY A 68 6.77 17.26 -16.73
C GLY A 68 5.37 16.77 -17.13
N GLY A 69 5.28 15.86 -18.11
CA GLY A 69 4.00 15.34 -18.59
C GLY A 69 3.40 14.30 -17.63
N PHE A 70 2.54 14.75 -16.73
CA PHE A 70 1.65 13.88 -15.96
C PHE A 70 0.22 14.14 -16.46
N VAL A 71 -0.50 13.07 -16.80
CA VAL A 71 -1.91 13.13 -17.20
C VAL A 71 -2.72 12.54 -16.08
#